data_AF-A0A963BAG0-F1
#
_entry.id   AF-A0A963BAG0-F1
#
_cell.length_a   1.000
_cell.length_b   1.000
_cell.length_c   1.000
_cell.angle_alpha   90.00
_cell.angle_beta   90.00
_cell.angle_gamma   90.00
#
_symmetry.space_group_name_H-M   'P 1'
#
loop_
_entity.id
_entity.type
_entity.pdbx_description
1 polymer ?
#
loop_
_entity_poly.entity_id
_entity_poly.type
_entity_poly.pdbx_seq_one_letter_code
_entity_poly.pdbx_strand_id
1 'polypeptide(L)'
;DDNGWLVVSEGSGEMSPPIAAPHPVGTTIEVRDLFFNTPARRKFLRTDKTELGHIDLLVKRLALSRFDVAFHLRSNRRETLTLPSALSQPEKERRLAELLGPAFLEQSFYLREASAGLILTGWVAHPTFSRSQADMQYFYVNGRSVRDKLVTHAVRQAYRDVLFHGRHPAYVLYLELDPRLVDVNVHPTKHEVRFRDGRSVHDFL
;
A
#
# COMPACT_ATOMS: atom_id res chain seq x y z
N ASP A 1 6.92 -28.16 -22.50
CA ASP A 1 6.18 -28.71 -21.36
C ASP A 1 5.11 -27.73 -20.91
N ASP A 2 3.86 -28.01 -21.28
CA ASP A 2 2.67 -27.21 -20.92
C ASP A 2 2.10 -27.62 -19.54
N ASN A 3 2.91 -28.24 -18.69
CA ASN A 3 2.47 -28.80 -17.42
C ASN A 3 2.61 -27.78 -16.29
N GLY A 4 1.54 -27.62 -15.50
CA GLY A 4 1.61 -26.96 -14.21
C GLY A 4 2.15 -27.90 -13.13
N TRP A 5 2.63 -27.33 -12.03
CA TRP A 5 3.25 -28.06 -10.94
C TRP A 5 2.72 -27.57 -9.58
N LEU A 6 2.48 -28.51 -8.68
CA LEU A 6 2.15 -28.29 -7.28
C LEU A 6 3.34 -28.67 -6.41
N VAL A 7 3.71 -27.76 -5.51
CA VAL A 7 4.67 -28.00 -4.44
C VAL A 7 3.97 -27.70 -3.12
N VAL A 8 4.04 -28.64 -2.18
CA VAL A 8 3.43 -28.50 -0.86
C VAL A 8 4.55 -28.42 0.17
N SER A 9 4.41 -27.53 1.15
CA SER A 9 5.27 -27.51 2.33
C SER A 9 4.41 -27.55 3.58
N GLU A 10 4.68 -28.54 4.43
CA GLU A 10 4.02 -28.71 5.72
C GLU A 10 4.95 -28.22 6.84
N GLY A 11 4.46 -28.19 8.09
CA GLY A 11 5.06 -27.46 9.22
C GLY A 11 6.55 -27.68 9.57
N SER A 12 7.28 -28.58 8.90
CA SER A 12 8.75 -28.72 8.96
C SER A 12 9.50 -27.74 8.05
N GLY A 13 8.82 -27.12 7.07
CA GLY A 13 9.44 -26.27 6.05
C GLY A 13 10.09 -27.05 4.90
N GLU A 14 10.06 -28.38 4.94
CA GLU A 14 10.45 -29.22 3.80
C GLU A 14 9.43 -29.09 2.68
N MET A 15 9.92 -29.02 1.44
CA MET A 15 9.07 -28.94 0.25
C MET A 15 8.94 -30.33 -0.37
N SER A 16 7.73 -30.69 -0.78
CA SER A 16 7.48 -31.88 -1.57
C SER A 16 8.23 -31.79 -2.90
N PRO A 17 8.55 -32.93 -3.55
CA PRO A 17 8.89 -32.90 -4.97
C PRO A 17 7.73 -32.29 -5.78
N PRO A 18 8.01 -31.66 -6.94
CA PRO A 18 6.97 -31.14 -7.82
C PRO A 18 6.01 -32.26 -8.26
N ILE A 19 4.71 -32.05 -8.04
CA ILE A 19 3.64 -32.95 -8.47
C ILE A 19 2.95 -32.32 -9.67
N ALA A 20 2.75 -33.06 -10.76
CA ALA A 20 2.02 -32.54 -11.91
C ALA A 20 0.60 -32.11 -11.51
N ALA A 21 0.24 -30.87 -11.83
CA ALA A 21 -1.06 -30.31 -11.48
C ALA A 21 -1.54 -29.34 -12.58
N PRO A 22 -2.79 -29.44 -13.05
CA PRO A 22 -3.31 -28.52 -14.05
C PRO A 22 -3.43 -27.11 -13.46
N HIS A 23 -2.76 -26.15 -14.08
CA HIS A 23 -2.79 -24.74 -13.65
C HIS A 23 -2.61 -23.84 -14.89
N PRO A 24 -3.37 -22.74 -15.03
CA PRO A 24 -3.12 -21.76 -16.08
C PRO A 24 -1.75 -21.09 -15.91
N VAL A 25 -1.29 -20.33 -16.90
CA VAL A 25 -0.05 -19.54 -16.74
C VAL A 25 -0.20 -18.57 -15.57
N GLY A 26 0.66 -18.71 -14.56
CA GLY A 26 0.63 -17.91 -13.33
C GLY A 26 1.02 -18.74 -12.11
N THR A 27 0.66 -18.22 -10.92
CA THR A 27 0.95 -18.90 -9.65
C THR A 27 -0.21 -18.72 -8.69
N THR A 28 -0.66 -19.83 -8.10
CA THR A 28 -1.60 -19.81 -6.97
C THR A 28 -0.84 -20.20 -5.72
N ILE A 29 -0.95 -19.39 -4.66
CA ILE A 29 -0.40 -19.70 -3.34
C ILE A 29 -1.58 -19.93 -2.40
N GLU A 30 -1.59 -21.09 -1.75
CA GLU A 30 -2.60 -21.46 -0.78
C GLU A 30 -1.96 -21.63 0.59
N VAL A 31 -2.50 -20.93 1.60
CA VAL A 31 -2.03 -21.00 2.98
C VAL A 31 -3.18 -21.48 3.84
N ARG A 32 -3.03 -22.65 4.44
CA ARG A 32 -4.01 -23.27 5.34
C ARG A 32 -3.50 -23.30 6.77
N ASP A 33 -4.43 -23.28 7.72
CA ASP A 33 -4.18 -23.45 9.15
C ASP A 33 -3.02 -22.57 9.68
N LEU A 34 -3.09 -21.27 9.39
CA LEU A 34 -2.04 -20.31 9.77
C LEU A 34 -1.72 -20.43 11.28
N PHE A 35 -0.44 -20.59 11.58
CA PHE A 35 0.11 -20.78 12.94
C PHE A 35 -0.27 -22.10 13.65
N PHE A 36 -0.75 -23.13 12.95
CA PHE A 36 -1.11 -24.42 13.59
C PHE A 36 0.02 -25.04 14.42
N ASN A 37 1.27 -24.98 13.94
CA ASN A 37 2.46 -25.52 14.61
C ASN A 37 3.17 -24.49 15.51
N THR A 38 2.64 -23.27 15.63
CA THR A 38 3.20 -22.21 16.49
C THR A 38 2.13 -21.66 17.45
N PRO A 39 1.76 -22.41 18.50
CA PRO A 39 0.61 -22.07 19.36
C PRO A 39 0.76 -20.72 20.07
N ALA A 40 1.97 -20.32 20.43
CA ALA A 40 2.23 -18.99 21.00
C ALA A 40 1.86 -17.86 20.03
N ARG A 41 2.17 -18.00 18.73
CA ARG A 41 1.81 -17.01 17.69
C ARG A 41 0.30 -16.97 17.45
N ARG A 42 -0.35 -18.14 17.43
CA ARG A 42 -1.80 -18.25 17.25
C ARG A 42 -2.60 -17.45 18.29
N LYS A 43 -2.09 -17.36 19.53
CA LYS A 43 -2.71 -16.55 20.60
C LYS A 43 -2.72 -15.05 20.34
N PHE A 44 -1.90 -14.54 19.40
CA PHE A 44 -1.89 -13.12 19.02
C PHE A 44 -2.91 -12.77 17.94
N LEU A 45 -3.52 -13.76 17.29
CA LEU A 45 -4.60 -13.50 16.34
C LEU A 45 -5.75 -12.77 17.05
N ARG A 46 -6.23 -11.70 16.41
CA ARG A 46 -7.41 -10.98 16.85
C ARG A 46 -8.66 -11.66 16.30
N THR A 47 -9.81 -11.04 16.51
CA THR A 47 -11.07 -11.51 15.92
C THR A 47 -10.97 -11.52 14.40
N ASP A 48 -11.71 -12.43 13.74
CA ASP A 48 -11.77 -12.52 12.28
C ASP A 48 -12.05 -11.16 11.61
N LYS A 49 -12.93 -10.35 12.21
CA LYS A 49 -13.24 -9.00 11.72
C LYS A 49 -12.02 -8.08 11.73
N THR A 50 -11.20 -8.15 12.77
CA THR A 50 -9.98 -7.33 12.89
C THR A 50 -8.93 -7.77 11.87
N GLU A 51 -8.69 -9.07 11.74
CA GLU A 51 -7.72 -9.62 10.80
C GLU A 51 -8.14 -9.34 9.34
N LEU A 52 -9.43 -9.49 9.02
CA LEU A 52 -9.97 -9.09 7.70
C LEU A 52 -9.74 -7.59 7.43
N GLY A 53 -9.94 -6.73 8.43
CA GLY A 53 -9.63 -5.30 8.29
C GLY A 53 -8.15 -5.02 8.00
N HIS A 54 -7.23 -5.83 8.55
CA HIS A 54 -5.81 -5.75 8.24
C HIS A 54 -5.50 -6.20 6.80
N ILE A 55 -6.16 -7.26 6.32
CA ILE A 55 -6.06 -7.74 4.93
C ILE A 55 -6.60 -6.68 3.96
N ASP A 56 -7.78 -6.12 4.23
CA ASP A 56 -8.38 -5.05 3.42
C ASP A 56 -7.44 -3.85 3.31
N LEU A 57 -6.82 -3.45 4.43
CA LEU A 57 -5.85 -2.34 4.45
C LEU A 57 -4.59 -2.65 3.64
N LEU A 58 -4.10 -3.89 3.70
CA LEU A 58 -2.94 -4.33 2.92
C LEU A 58 -3.25 -4.29 1.41
N VAL A 59 -4.36 -4.90 1.00
CA VAL A 59 -4.80 -4.92 -0.41
C VAL A 59 -5.04 -3.50 -0.91
N LYS A 60 -5.67 -2.64 -0.11
CA LYS A 60 -5.84 -1.21 -0.43
C LYS A 60 -4.51 -0.51 -0.72
N ARG A 61 -3.47 -0.72 0.12
CA ARG A 61 -2.15 -0.12 -0.11
C ARG A 61 -1.49 -0.61 -1.39
N LEU A 62 -1.64 -1.89 -1.72
CA LEU A 62 -1.13 -2.47 -2.97
C LEU A 62 -1.88 -1.91 -4.18
N ALA A 63 -3.20 -1.81 -4.10
CA ALA A 63 -4.04 -1.32 -5.17
C ALA A 63 -3.83 0.18 -5.48
N LEU A 64 -3.48 0.97 -4.47
CA LEU A 64 -3.07 2.37 -4.62
C LEU A 64 -1.62 2.49 -5.14
N SER A 65 -0.76 1.49 -4.95
CA SER A 65 0.61 1.49 -5.50
C SER A 65 0.62 1.11 -6.99
N ARG A 66 -0.20 0.15 -7.40
CA ARG A 66 -0.18 -0.48 -8.73
C ARG A 66 -1.51 -0.31 -9.45
N PHE A 67 -1.69 0.84 -10.10
CA PHE A 67 -2.89 1.09 -10.91
C PHE A 67 -2.99 0.18 -12.14
N ASP A 68 -1.86 -0.26 -12.67
CA ASP A 68 -1.76 -1.18 -13.81
C ASP A 68 -2.23 -2.61 -13.50
N VAL A 69 -2.37 -2.97 -12.21
CA VAL A 69 -2.77 -4.31 -11.77
C VAL A 69 -4.24 -4.31 -11.34
N ALA A 70 -5.00 -5.32 -11.77
CA ALA A 70 -6.35 -5.57 -11.28
C ALA A 70 -6.31 -6.36 -9.95
N PHE A 71 -7.21 -6.04 -9.02
CA PHE A 71 -7.29 -6.68 -7.70
C PHE A 71 -8.69 -7.22 -7.45
N HIS A 72 -8.76 -8.46 -6.94
CA HIS A 72 -9.99 -9.06 -6.45
C HIS A 72 -9.75 -9.59 -5.04
N LEU A 73 -10.62 -9.21 -4.10
CA LEU A 73 -10.60 -9.68 -2.72
C LEU A 73 -11.95 -10.28 -2.36
N ARG A 74 -11.92 -11.52 -1.85
CA ARG A 74 -13.10 -12.27 -1.44
C ARG A 74 -12.90 -12.85 -0.06
N SER A 75 -13.89 -12.68 0.81
CA SER A 75 -13.93 -13.27 2.16
C SER A 75 -15.22 -14.05 2.35
N ASN A 76 -15.13 -15.29 2.85
CA ASN A 76 -16.28 -16.16 3.15
C ASN A 76 -17.32 -16.22 2.00
N ARG A 77 -16.83 -16.34 0.76
CA ARG A 77 -17.61 -16.35 -0.50
C ARG A 77 -18.27 -15.03 -0.91
N ARG A 78 -18.17 -13.97 -0.10
CA ARG A 78 -18.60 -12.62 -0.46
C ARG A 78 -17.44 -11.86 -1.10
N GLU A 79 -17.69 -11.30 -2.28
CA GLU A 79 -16.75 -10.36 -2.89
C GLU A 79 -16.71 -9.08 -2.07
N THR A 80 -15.52 -8.69 -1.65
CA THR A 80 -15.27 -7.54 -0.78
C THR A 80 -14.75 -6.35 -1.59
N LEU A 81 -13.96 -6.61 -2.64
CA LEU A 81 -13.34 -5.57 -3.48
C LEU A 81 -13.06 -6.12 -4.88
N THR A 82 -13.39 -5.36 -5.92
CA THR A 82 -13.05 -5.65 -7.32
C THR A 82 -12.58 -4.37 -8.01
N LEU A 83 -11.28 -4.29 -8.28
CA LEU A 83 -10.64 -3.13 -8.87
C LEU A 83 -10.04 -3.51 -10.23
N PRO A 84 -10.62 -3.08 -11.36
CA PRO A 84 -10.00 -3.26 -12.67
C PRO A 84 -8.74 -2.40 -12.80
N SER A 85 -7.79 -2.80 -13.65
CA SER A 85 -6.62 -1.97 -13.99
C SER A 85 -7.04 -0.57 -14.44
N ALA A 86 -6.29 0.45 -14.04
CA ALA A 86 -6.60 1.86 -14.21
C ALA A 86 -5.40 2.58 -14.83
N LEU A 87 -5.38 2.76 -16.15
CA LEU A 87 -4.21 3.27 -16.86
C LEU A 87 -4.33 4.77 -17.12
N SER A 88 -5.54 5.23 -17.44
CA SER A 88 -5.86 6.64 -17.64
C SER A 88 -6.13 7.35 -16.31
N GLN A 89 -5.97 8.68 -16.30
CA GLN A 89 -6.23 9.50 -15.12
C GLN A 89 -7.66 9.32 -14.56
N PRO A 90 -8.74 9.32 -15.36
CA PRO A 90 -10.10 9.11 -14.84
C PRO A 90 -10.30 7.73 -14.21
N GLU A 91 -9.63 6.69 -14.72
CA GLU A 91 -9.70 5.35 -14.13
C GLU A 91 -8.98 5.30 -12.78
N LYS A 92 -7.83 5.99 -12.65
CA LYS A 92 -7.10 6.09 -11.38
C LYS A 92 -7.95 6.81 -10.32
N GLU A 93 -8.62 7.89 -10.72
CA GLU A 93 -9.53 8.65 -9.87
C GLU A 93 -10.75 7.82 -9.45
N ARG A 94 -11.32 7.02 -10.36
CA ARG A 94 -12.39 6.07 -10.02
C ARG A 94 -11.92 5.07 -8.95
N ARG A 95 -10.73 4.48 -9.12
CA ARG A 95 -10.13 3.57 -8.12
C ARG A 95 -9.91 4.26 -6.78
N LEU A 96 -9.45 5.52 -6.77
CA LEU A 96 -9.29 6.31 -5.54
C LEU A 96 -10.63 6.53 -4.83
N ALA A 97 -11.68 6.92 -5.57
CA ALA A 97 -13.01 7.11 -5.02
C ALA A 97 -13.57 5.80 -4.43
N GLU A 98 -13.33 4.65 -5.06
CA GLU A 98 -13.75 3.35 -4.54
C GLU A 98 -13.00 2.97 -3.25
N LEU A 99 -11.69 3.25 -3.18
CA LEU A 99 -10.85 2.88 -2.04
C LEU A 99 -10.94 3.84 -0.85
N LEU A 100 -11.10 5.13 -1.10
CA LEU A 100 -11.01 6.21 -0.11
C LEU A 100 -12.32 6.99 0.06
N GLY A 101 -13.32 6.70 -0.77
CA GLY A 101 -14.61 7.37 -0.80
C GLY A 101 -14.64 8.55 -1.80
N PRO A 102 -15.80 8.85 -2.40
CA PRO A 102 -15.94 9.93 -3.37
C PRO A 102 -15.57 11.30 -2.78
N ALA A 103 -15.89 11.53 -1.50
CA ALA A 103 -15.57 12.76 -0.79
C ALA A 103 -14.05 13.04 -0.73
N PHE A 104 -13.19 12.01 -0.70
CA PHE A 104 -11.75 12.23 -0.78
C PHE A 104 -11.37 12.81 -2.14
N LEU A 105 -11.88 12.23 -3.23
CA LEU A 105 -11.59 12.69 -4.59
C LEU A 105 -12.13 14.11 -4.83
N GLU A 106 -13.38 14.37 -4.43
CA GLU A 106 -14.02 15.69 -4.56
C GLU A 106 -13.30 16.79 -3.78
N GLN A 107 -12.67 16.44 -2.65
CA GLN A 107 -11.94 17.36 -1.80
C GLN A 107 -10.44 17.28 -1.99
N SER A 108 -9.96 16.70 -3.10
CA SER A 108 -8.53 16.63 -3.40
C SER A 108 -8.23 17.26 -4.76
N PHE A 109 -7.01 17.79 -4.87
CA PHE A 109 -6.45 18.18 -6.16
C PHE A 109 -5.29 17.25 -6.51
N TYR A 110 -5.12 17.00 -7.80
CA TYR A 110 -3.96 16.29 -8.32
C TYR A 110 -2.78 17.25 -8.47
N LEU A 111 -1.60 16.82 -8.05
CA LEU A 111 -0.36 17.56 -8.24
C LEU A 111 0.68 16.73 -8.98
N ARG A 112 1.56 17.44 -9.68
CA ARG A 112 2.76 16.90 -10.31
C ARG A 112 3.85 17.95 -10.26
N GLU A 113 4.87 17.69 -9.46
CA GLU A 113 6.04 18.56 -9.30
C GLU A 113 7.32 17.76 -9.57
N ALA A 114 8.31 18.42 -10.16
CA ALA A 114 9.59 17.80 -10.45
C ALA A 114 10.73 18.80 -10.25
N SER A 115 11.72 18.42 -9.44
CA SER A 115 12.91 19.24 -9.18
C SER A 115 14.07 18.39 -8.69
N ALA A 116 15.30 18.75 -9.07
CA ALA A 116 16.53 18.11 -8.60
C ALA A 116 16.55 16.56 -8.69
N GLY A 117 15.91 15.98 -9.72
CA GLY A 117 15.83 14.53 -9.91
C GLY A 117 14.80 13.82 -9.02
N LEU A 118 13.96 14.58 -8.32
CA LEU A 118 12.78 14.12 -7.59
C LEU A 118 11.53 14.44 -8.40
N ILE A 119 10.57 13.52 -8.40
CA ILE A 119 9.25 13.73 -9.01
C ILE A 119 8.20 13.35 -7.96
N LEU A 120 7.36 14.31 -7.59
CA LEU A 120 6.21 14.09 -6.72
C LEU A 120 4.94 14.13 -7.57
N THR A 121 4.11 13.11 -7.45
CA THR A 121 2.77 13.10 -8.02
C THR A 121 1.76 12.64 -7.00
N GLY A 122 0.47 12.90 -7.27
CA GLY A 122 -0.61 12.28 -6.51
C GLY A 122 -1.70 13.25 -6.13
N TRP A 123 -2.48 12.88 -5.13
CA TRP A 123 -3.67 13.62 -4.70
C TRP A 123 -3.50 14.08 -3.26
N VAL A 124 -3.82 15.34 -3.04
CA VAL A 124 -3.69 16.01 -1.75
C VAL A 124 -5.02 16.67 -1.41
N ALA A 125 -5.56 16.34 -0.25
CA ALA A 125 -6.87 16.84 0.15
C ALA A 125 -6.80 18.28 0.66
N HIS A 126 -7.81 19.09 0.37
CA HIS A 126 -7.96 20.41 0.95
C HIS A 126 -8.01 20.32 2.49
N PRO A 127 -7.54 21.34 3.22
CA PRO A 127 -7.57 21.35 4.70
C PRO A 127 -8.98 21.16 5.29
N THR A 128 -10.03 21.51 4.54
CA THR A 128 -11.44 21.26 4.87
C THR A 128 -11.76 19.77 4.98
N PHE A 129 -11.12 18.93 4.17
CA PHE A 129 -11.16 17.48 4.28
C PHE A 129 -10.01 16.98 5.14
N SER A 130 -10.20 17.11 6.45
CA SER A 130 -9.25 16.59 7.44
C SER A 130 -9.79 15.33 8.13
N ARG A 131 -8.89 14.57 8.74
CA ARG A 131 -9.19 13.33 9.47
C ARG A 131 -8.93 13.52 10.96
N SER A 132 -9.65 12.77 11.80
CA SER A 132 -9.38 12.68 13.24
C SER A 132 -8.20 11.78 13.57
N GLN A 133 -7.75 10.96 12.61
CA GLN A 133 -6.63 10.05 12.71
C GLN A 133 -5.82 10.06 11.40
N ALA A 134 -4.58 9.56 11.42
CA ALA A 134 -3.73 9.42 10.23
C ALA A 134 -4.13 8.19 9.37
N ASP A 135 -5.42 8.02 9.08
CA ASP A 135 -5.99 6.83 8.42
C ASP A 135 -6.03 6.93 6.87
N MET A 136 -5.84 8.13 6.32
CA MET A 136 -5.80 8.39 4.86
C MET A 136 -4.47 9.03 4.43
N GLN A 137 -3.36 8.49 4.92
CA GLN A 137 -2.01 8.95 4.61
C GLN A 137 -1.25 7.83 3.89
N TYR A 138 -1.22 7.92 2.56
CA TYR A 138 -0.56 6.94 1.70
C TYR A 138 0.59 7.62 0.98
N PHE A 139 1.81 7.16 1.25
CA PHE A 139 3.00 7.64 0.58
C PHE A 139 3.75 6.46 -0.05
N TYR A 140 4.24 6.66 -1.25
CA TYR A 140 4.94 5.66 -2.02
C TYR A 140 6.28 6.20 -2.50
N VAL A 141 7.34 5.40 -2.37
CA VAL A 141 8.66 5.70 -2.92
C VAL A 141 8.98 4.64 -3.96
N ASN A 142 9.12 5.04 -5.22
CA ASN A 142 9.35 4.11 -6.34
C ASN A 142 8.35 2.93 -6.32
N GLY A 143 7.07 3.22 -6.05
CA GLY A 143 5.99 2.24 -5.94
C GLY A 143 5.90 1.47 -4.62
N ARG A 144 6.88 1.55 -3.72
CA ARG A 144 6.82 0.90 -2.39
C ARG A 144 6.04 1.75 -1.40
N SER A 145 5.09 1.16 -0.67
CA SER A 145 4.39 1.86 0.42
C SER A 145 5.34 2.14 1.58
N VAL A 146 5.43 3.40 1.98
CA VAL A 146 6.35 3.91 3.01
C VAL A 146 5.57 4.67 4.08
N ARG A 147 6.03 4.56 5.32
CA ARG A 147 5.55 5.29 6.50
C ARG A 147 6.75 5.91 7.20
N ASP A 148 7.33 6.91 6.56
CA ASP A 148 8.52 7.58 7.05
C ASP A 148 8.17 8.86 7.83
N LYS A 149 8.94 9.13 8.89
CA LYS A 149 8.74 10.30 9.76
C LYS A 149 9.07 11.61 9.05
N LEU A 150 10.07 11.62 8.17
CA LEU A 150 10.49 12.78 7.40
C LEU A 150 9.36 13.25 6.48
N VAL A 151 8.79 12.31 5.73
CA VAL A 151 7.64 12.55 4.85
C VAL A 151 6.44 13.05 5.65
N THR A 152 6.13 12.36 6.75
CA THR A 152 5.00 12.74 7.62
C THR A 152 5.19 14.16 8.16
N HIS A 153 6.43 14.54 8.49
CA HIS A 153 6.75 15.86 8.98
C HIS A 153 6.63 16.93 7.89
N ALA A 154 7.21 16.71 6.71
CA ALA A 154 7.15 17.62 5.56
C ALA A 154 5.70 17.96 5.19
N VAL A 155 4.87 16.93 4.98
CA VAL A 155 3.45 17.13 4.65
C VAL A 155 2.73 17.84 5.80
N ARG A 156 3.01 17.49 7.07
CA ARG A 156 2.37 18.18 8.19
C ARG A 156 2.79 19.66 8.29
N GLN A 157 4.04 19.98 7.93
CA GLN A 157 4.55 21.35 7.90
C GLN A 157 3.86 22.17 6.81
N ALA A 158 3.63 21.59 5.62
CA ALA A 158 2.90 22.25 4.53
C ALA A 158 1.46 22.64 4.91
N TYR A 159 0.86 21.94 5.89
CA TYR A 159 -0.49 22.21 6.39
C TYR A 159 -0.55 23.00 7.70
N ARG A 160 0.60 23.42 8.25
CA ARG A 160 0.70 23.95 9.63
C ARG A 160 -0.27 25.09 9.92
N ASP A 161 -0.45 25.99 8.96
CA ASP A 161 -1.23 27.22 9.14
C ASP A 161 -2.71 27.07 8.76
N VAL A 162 -3.09 25.92 8.19
CA VAL A 162 -4.42 25.67 7.62
C VAL A 162 -5.16 24.51 8.28
N LEU A 163 -4.48 23.65 9.06
CA LEU A 163 -5.11 22.58 9.81
C LEU A 163 -5.33 22.94 11.28
N PHE A 164 -6.54 22.65 11.77
CA PHE A 164 -6.84 22.73 13.19
C PHE A 164 -6.03 21.71 14.01
N HIS A 165 -5.75 22.04 15.27
CA HIS A 165 -4.97 21.19 16.16
C HIS A 165 -5.60 19.79 16.32
N GLY A 166 -4.78 18.75 16.28
CA GLY A 166 -5.22 17.35 16.38
C GLY A 166 -5.90 16.79 15.12
N ARG A 167 -5.94 17.55 14.02
CA ARG A 167 -6.41 17.06 12.72
C ARG A 167 -5.26 16.59 11.84
N HIS A 168 -5.57 15.66 10.95
CA HIS A 168 -4.61 15.03 10.04
C HIS A 168 -4.98 15.33 8.59
N PRO A 169 -4.00 15.67 7.73
CA PRO A 169 -4.22 15.76 6.29
C PRO A 169 -4.48 14.37 5.70
N ALA A 170 -5.22 14.33 4.60
CA ALA A 170 -5.41 13.13 3.79
C ALA A 170 -4.69 13.31 2.44
N TYR A 171 -3.96 12.28 2.00
CA TYR A 171 -3.20 12.32 0.77
C TYR A 171 -2.85 10.92 0.25
N VAL A 172 -2.61 10.86 -1.05
CA VAL A 172 -2.01 9.72 -1.75
C VAL A 172 -0.90 10.25 -2.65
N LEU A 173 0.36 10.10 -2.23
CA LEU A 173 1.52 10.71 -2.85
C LEU A 173 2.53 9.67 -3.32
N TYR A 174 3.15 9.93 -4.47
CA TYR A 174 4.15 9.09 -5.09
C TYR A 174 5.41 9.91 -5.35
N LEU A 175 6.49 9.56 -4.68
CA LEU A 175 7.82 10.10 -4.90
C LEU A 175 8.63 9.13 -5.76
N GLU A 176 9.08 9.61 -6.91
CA GLU A 176 10.04 8.93 -7.76
C GLU A 176 11.40 9.63 -7.67
N LEU A 177 12.46 8.83 -7.56
CA LEU A 177 13.85 9.27 -7.47
C LEU A 177 14.81 8.13 -7.84
N ASP A 178 16.08 8.45 -8.13
CA ASP A 178 17.12 7.45 -8.36
C ASP A 178 17.16 6.45 -7.18
N PRO A 179 16.97 5.14 -7.40
CA PRO A 179 17.03 4.12 -6.36
C PRO A 179 18.35 4.11 -5.55
N ARG A 180 19.44 4.64 -6.11
CA ARG A 180 20.73 4.78 -5.39
C ARG A 180 20.71 5.87 -4.30
N LEU A 181 19.70 6.72 -4.30
CA LEU A 181 19.52 7.81 -3.33
C LEU A 181 18.58 7.44 -2.19
N VAL A 182 18.03 6.22 -2.18
CA VAL A 182 17.14 5.73 -1.13
C VAL A 182 17.50 4.29 -0.73
N ASP A 183 17.75 4.09 0.56
CA ASP A 183 17.92 2.77 1.14
C ASP A 183 16.59 2.26 1.70
N VAL A 184 16.09 1.18 1.10
CA VAL A 184 14.84 0.50 1.52
C VAL A 184 15.09 -0.66 2.50
N ASN A 185 16.34 -1.02 2.76
CA ASN A 185 16.73 -2.15 3.60
C ASN A 185 16.98 -1.73 5.07
N VAL A 186 16.19 -0.79 5.57
CA VAL A 186 16.35 -0.24 6.93
C VAL A 186 15.40 -0.85 7.96
N HIS A 187 14.31 -1.50 7.53
CA HIS A 187 13.33 -2.14 8.42
C HIS A 187 12.90 -3.53 7.91
N PRO A 188 12.66 -4.53 8.79
CA PRO A 188 12.24 -5.88 8.38
C PRO A 188 10.97 -5.93 7.53
N THR A 189 10.04 -4.98 7.72
CA THR A 189 8.80 -4.86 6.91
C THR A 189 8.94 -3.90 5.73
N LYS A 190 10.13 -3.27 5.55
CA LYS A 190 10.43 -2.31 4.47
C LYS A 190 9.43 -1.14 4.38
N HIS A 191 8.84 -0.76 5.52
CA HIS A 191 7.95 0.38 5.62
C HIS A 191 8.69 1.71 5.83
N GLU A 192 9.93 1.65 6.29
CA GLU A 192 10.78 2.82 6.49
C GLU A 192 11.85 2.84 5.39
N VAL A 193 12.31 4.04 5.03
CA VAL A 193 13.37 4.24 4.05
C VAL A 193 14.34 5.28 4.57
N ARG A 194 15.60 5.21 4.16
CA ARG A 194 16.59 6.24 4.46
C ARG A 194 17.02 6.91 3.17
N PHE A 195 16.66 8.18 3.03
CA PHE A 195 17.14 9.02 1.94
C PHE A 195 18.60 9.40 2.18
N ARG A 196 19.41 9.42 1.12
CA ARG A 196 20.80 9.87 1.18
C ARG A 196 20.90 11.35 1.55
N ASP A 197 20.00 12.17 1.03
CA ASP A 197 19.82 13.57 1.42
C ASP A 197 18.36 13.79 1.85
N GLY A 198 18.10 13.51 3.13
CA GLY A 198 16.76 13.69 3.70
C GLY A 198 16.31 15.15 3.72
N ARG A 199 17.24 16.11 3.85
CA ARG A 199 16.88 17.53 3.92
C ARG A 199 16.35 18.02 2.57
N SER A 200 17.05 17.71 1.48
CA SER A 200 16.59 18.07 0.14
C SER A 200 15.25 17.40 -0.20
N VAL A 201 15.03 16.16 0.23
CA VAL A 201 13.72 15.49 0.08
C VAL A 201 12.64 16.19 0.91
N HIS A 202 12.95 16.55 2.16
CA HIS A 202 12.00 17.26 3.02
C HIS A 202 11.62 18.64 2.48
N ASP A 203 12.59 19.40 1.97
CA ASP A 203 12.35 20.76 1.45
C ASP A 203 11.61 20.73 0.10
N PHE A 204 11.72 19.62 -0.65
CA PHE A 204 10.96 19.40 -1.89
C PHE A 204 9.50 19.00 -1.63
N LEU A 205 9.23 18.26 -0.54
CA LEU A 205 7.90 17.77 -0.15
C LEU A 205 7.06 18.86 0.53
#